data_AF-A0A2T2SCR9-F1
#
_entry.id   AF-A0A2T2SCR9-F1
#
_cell.length_a   1.000
_cell.length_b   1.000
_cell.length_c   1.000
_cell.angle_alpha   90.00
_cell.angle_beta   90.00
_cell.angle_gamma   90.00
#
_symmetry.space_group_name_H-M   'P 1'
#
loop_
_entity.id
_entity.type
_entity.pdbx_description
1 polymer ?
#
loop_
_entity_poly.entity_id
_entity_poly.type
_entity_poly.pdbx_seq_one_letter_code
_entity_poly.pdbx_strand_id
1 'polypeptide(L)'
;MQGEGETQLADTPVPEGTFEYTGVVGEFNSAYQLIPTQLGDLPLRFAPTPRFSQVQEGGATVEVSIRAVSLEGEGTVSVSAAIGEESTADDTDITGFDGSETFTFSKGDSNPKALSFDVVSDGQEEGVERLEIILSSEDGQVGEPGRFTLWLLDEGEPAVQSVIAEGDSGDVLIDALQQQFADPRPLGDDFARDSMYAVVYNEEADTVEGQYSGLRIEVDPSEGDPSTIAADKGINNEHTWPQSKGAGDEPATSDLHILVPARAEVNSARSNFPYGE
;
A
#
# COMPACT_ATOMS: atom_id res chain seq x y z
N MET A 1 20.05 19.62 15.03
CA MET A 1 20.26 19.64 16.49
C MET A 1 19.41 18.53 17.06
N GLN A 2 20.04 17.54 17.71
CA GLN A 2 19.31 16.50 18.45
C GLN A 2 18.48 17.16 19.55
N GLY A 3 17.20 16.81 19.66
CA GLY A 3 16.30 17.35 20.68
C GLY A 3 16.49 16.73 22.06
N GLU A 4 15.82 17.27 23.07
CA GLU A 4 15.92 16.80 24.47
C GLU A 4 15.37 15.38 24.71
N GLY A 5 14.77 14.75 23.70
CA GLY A 5 14.28 13.37 23.73
C GLY A 5 15.22 12.33 23.13
N GLU A 6 16.34 12.73 22.50
CA GLU A 6 17.30 11.79 21.95
C GLU A 6 18.36 11.40 23.00
N THR A 7 18.62 10.09 23.11
CA THR A 7 19.67 9.57 23.99
C THR A 7 21.02 10.04 23.46
N GLN A 8 21.81 10.74 24.30
CA GLN A 8 23.16 11.24 23.98
C GLN A 8 24.17 10.08 23.87
N LEU A 9 24.02 9.22 22.87
CA LEU A 9 24.89 8.05 22.65
C LEU A 9 25.93 8.27 21.55
N ALA A 10 25.93 9.43 20.90
CA ALA A 10 27.01 9.80 19.99
C ALA A 10 28.36 9.70 20.72
N ASP A 11 29.33 9.03 20.08
CA ASP A 11 30.69 8.79 20.61
C ASP A 11 30.79 7.97 21.91
N THR A 12 29.70 7.33 22.36
CA THR A 12 29.76 6.38 23.48
C THR A 12 30.24 5.02 22.96
N PRO A 13 31.34 4.46 23.49
CA PRO A 13 31.79 3.12 23.10
C PRO A 13 30.73 2.07 23.44
N VAL A 14 30.47 1.14 22.51
CA VAL A 14 29.65 -0.03 22.80
C VAL A 14 30.27 -0.77 23.99
N PRO A 15 29.50 -1.10 25.04
CA PRO A 15 30.02 -1.80 26.21
C PRO A 15 30.78 -3.07 25.82
N GLU A 16 32.00 -3.23 26.32
CA GLU A 16 32.75 -4.47 26.13
C GLU A 16 32.20 -5.57 27.05
N GLY A 17 32.02 -6.78 26.52
CA GLY A 17 31.59 -7.95 27.27
C GLY A 17 30.18 -8.44 26.91
N THR A 18 29.57 -9.18 27.83
CA THR A 18 28.20 -9.69 27.69
C THR A 18 27.26 -8.72 28.40
N PHE A 19 26.21 -8.30 27.71
CA PHE A 19 25.15 -7.47 28.27
C PHE A 19 23.79 -8.10 27.96
N GLU A 20 22.80 -7.83 28.80
CA GLU A 20 21.42 -8.21 28.51
C GLU A 20 20.78 -7.17 27.60
N TYR A 21 20.06 -7.64 26.60
CA TYR A 21 19.38 -6.81 25.61
C TYR A 21 17.92 -7.26 25.51
N THR A 22 16.99 -6.29 25.59
CA THR A 22 15.56 -6.51 25.38
C THR A 22 15.15 -5.75 24.12
N GLY A 23 14.80 -6.48 23.07
CA GLY A 23 14.32 -5.94 21.80
C GLY A 23 14.38 -6.95 20.66
N VAL A 24 14.31 -6.49 19.41
CA VAL A 24 14.35 -7.34 18.22
C VAL A 24 15.79 -7.47 17.69
N VAL A 25 16.21 -8.70 17.41
CA VAL A 25 17.47 -8.97 16.70
C VAL A 25 17.14 -9.28 15.25
N GLY A 26 17.58 -8.42 14.34
CA GLY A 26 17.51 -8.66 12.90
C GLY A 26 18.83 -9.25 12.37
N GLU A 27 18.75 -10.17 11.41
CA GLU A 27 19.92 -10.66 10.67
C GLU A 27 19.86 -10.16 9.22
N PHE A 28 20.92 -9.50 8.76
CA PHE A 28 21.07 -9.04 7.39
C PHE A 28 22.49 -9.31 6.90
N ASN A 29 22.64 -10.05 5.79
CA ASN A 29 23.94 -10.46 5.24
C ASN A 29 24.88 -11.11 6.28
N SER A 30 24.34 -11.97 7.14
CA SER A 30 25.09 -12.63 8.23
C SER A 30 25.69 -11.68 9.26
N ALA A 31 25.22 -10.43 9.31
CA ALA A 31 25.46 -9.48 10.38
C ALA A 31 24.18 -9.31 11.21
N TYR A 32 24.35 -9.18 12.53
CA TYR A 32 23.24 -8.95 13.45
C TYR A 32 23.09 -7.45 13.74
N GLN A 33 21.87 -6.95 13.61
CA GLN A 33 21.48 -5.61 14.02
C GLN A 33 20.58 -5.72 15.26
N LEU A 34 20.94 -5.00 16.31
CA LEU A 34 20.08 -4.81 17.47
C LEU A 34 19.14 -3.64 17.18
N ILE A 35 17.84 -3.88 17.20
CA ILE A 35 16.81 -2.86 16.96
C ILE A 35 16.16 -2.57 18.30
N PRO A 36 16.60 -1.54 19.04
CA PRO A 36 16.10 -1.24 20.39
C PRO A 36 14.64 -0.82 20.30
N THR A 37 13.76 -1.81 20.28
CA THR A 37 12.31 -1.70 20.26
C THR A 37 11.82 -2.63 21.35
N GLN A 38 11.34 -2.06 22.44
CA GLN A 38 10.59 -2.77 23.47
C GLN A 38 9.15 -2.96 22.98
N LEU A 39 8.43 -3.94 23.52
CA LEU A 39 7.03 -4.16 23.12
C LEU A 39 6.17 -2.90 23.35
N GLY A 40 6.50 -2.11 24.38
CA GLY A 40 5.87 -0.83 24.71
C GLY A 40 6.35 0.39 23.90
N ASP A 41 7.38 0.24 23.05
CA ASP A 41 7.75 1.29 22.08
C ASP A 41 6.78 1.34 20.90
N LEU A 42 6.01 0.27 20.70
CA LEU A 42 4.97 0.19 19.68
C LEU A 42 3.63 0.56 20.30
N PRO A 43 2.85 1.47 19.68
CA PRO A 43 1.50 1.74 20.14
C PRO A 43 0.65 0.47 20.03
N LEU A 44 -0.28 0.29 20.96
CA LEU A 44 -1.33 -0.72 20.84
C LEU A 44 -1.98 -0.57 19.47
N ARG A 45 -2.01 -1.68 18.72
CA ARG A 45 -2.56 -1.72 17.36
C ARG A 45 -3.48 -2.91 17.15
N PHE A 46 -4.60 -2.69 16.49
CA PHE A 46 -5.51 -3.75 16.06
C PHE A 46 -5.35 -4.03 14.58
N ALA A 47 -5.25 -5.29 14.19
CA ALA A 47 -5.10 -5.65 12.78
C ALA A 47 -5.92 -6.91 12.43
N PRO A 48 -6.57 -6.93 11.25
CA PRO A 48 -7.17 -8.13 10.70
C PRO A 48 -6.11 -8.97 9.97
N THR A 49 -6.26 -10.29 9.97
CA THR A 49 -5.44 -11.21 9.19
C THR A 49 -6.30 -12.37 8.69
N PRO A 50 -6.39 -12.62 7.36
CA PRO A 50 -5.76 -11.85 6.29
C PRO A 50 -6.36 -10.44 6.14
N ARG A 51 -5.75 -9.59 5.31
CA ARG A 51 -6.27 -8.24 5.00
C ARG A 51 -7.27 -8.22 3.85
N PHE A 52 -7.28 -9.27 3.05
CA PHE A 52 -8.29 -9.49 2.05
C PHE A 52 -8.51 -10.98 1.86
N SER A 53 -9.67 -11.35 1.35
CA SER A 53 -9.97 -12.69 0.90
C SER A 53 -10.89 -12.60 -0.32
N GLN A 54 -10.99 -13.71 -1.04
CA GLN A 54 -11.91 -13.86 -2.15
C GLN A 54 -12.57 -15.23 -2.02
N VAL A 55 -13.88 -15.29 -2.27
CA VAL A 55 -14.66 -16.52 -2.18
C VAL A 55 -15.81 -16.47 -3.17
N GLN A 56 -16.18 -17.64 -3.70
CA GLN A 56 -17.37 -17.78 -4.51
C GLN A 56 -18.60 -17.91 -3.62
N GLU A 57 -19.72 -17.40 -4.09
CA GLU A 57 -21.03 -17.62 -3.50
C GLU A 57 -21.33 -19.09 -3.25
N GLY A 58 -21.88 -19.39 -2.07
CA GLY A 58 -22.06 -20.76 -1.57
C GLY A 58 -20.76 -21.51 -1.27
N GLY A 59 -19.62 -20.80 -1.25
CA GLY A 59 -18.30 -21.33 -0.95
C GLY A 59 -18.05 -21.61 0.54
N ALA A 60 -16.78 -21.70 0.91
CA ALA A 60 -16.39 -21.92 2.29
C ALA A 60 -16.54 -20.65 3.14
N THR A 61 -16.88 -20.82 4.42
CA THR A 61 -16.85 -19.73 5.41
C THR A 61 -15.49 -19.04 5.41
N VAL A 62 -15.51 -17.71 5.39
CA VAL A 62 -14.31 -16.87 5.48
C VAL A 62 -14.06 -16.50 6.93
N GLU A 63 -12.87 -16.80 7.43
CA GLU A 63 -12.44 -16.41 8.78
C GLU A 63 -11.36 -15.32 8.74
N VAL A 64 -11.58 -14.27 9.53
CA VAL A 64 -10.63 -13.17 9.73
C VAL A 64 -10.23 -13.12 11.19
N SER A 65 -8.93 -13.23 11.45
CA SER A 65 -8.38 -13.08 12.80
C SER A 65 -8.18 -11.61 13.14
N ILE A 66 -8.88 -11.11 14.14
CA ILE A 66 -8.64 -9.81 14.76
C ILE A 66 -7.66 -9.98 15.91
N ARG A 67 -6.59 -9.17 15.91
CA ARG A 67 -5.50 -9.26 16.90
C ARG A 67 -5.22 -7.91 17.53
N ALA A 68 -4.99 -7.90 18.83
CA ALA A 68 -4.33 -6.80 19.54
C ALA A 68 -2.81 -7.03 19.56
N VAL A 69 -2.06 -6.13 18.95
CA VAL A 69 -0.59 -6.12 18.91
C VAL A 69 -0.09 -5.10 19.93
N SER A 70 0.99 -5.43 20.64
CA SER A 70 1.56 -4.59 21.69
C SER A 70 0.57 -4.26 22.82
N LEU A 71 -0.22 -5.27 23.21
CA LEU A 71 -1.13 -5.16 24.35
C LEU A 71 -0.35 -5.13 25.67
N GLU A 72 -0.36 -3.97 26.32
CA GLU A 72 0.26 -3.75 27.64
C GLU A 72 -0.78 -3.24 28.65
N GLY A 73 -0.52 -3.45 29.95
CA GLY A 73 -1.41 -3.03 31.04
C GLY A 73 -2.39 -4.10 31.54
N GLU A 74 -3.09 -3.78 32.63
CA GLU A 74 -4.05 -4.68 33.31
C GLU A 74 -5.51 -4.43 32.89
N GLY A 75 -5.73 -3.54 31.91
CA GLY A 75 -7.05 -3.15 31.41
C GLY A 75 -7.57 -4.06 30.30
N THR A 76 -8.85 -3.88 29.98
CA THR A 76 -9.45 -4.40 28.74
C THR A 76 -9.45 -3.30 27.70
N VAL A 77 -9.06 -3.64 26.48
CA VAL A 77 -9.11 -2.75 25.31
C VAL A 77 -10.05 -3.32 24.27
N SER A 78 -10.55 -2.48 23.37
CA SER A 78 -11.59 -2.85 22.42
C SER A 78 -11.32 -2.33 21.01
N VAL A 79 -11.79 -3.09 20.03
CA VAL A 79 -11.85 -2.69 18.62
C VAL A 79 -13.17 -3.16 18.03
N SER A 80 -13.82 -2.29 17.27
CA SER A 80 -15.07 -2.59 16.57
C SER A 80 -14.77 -2.81 15.09
N ALA A 81 -15.34 -3.88 14.54
CA ALA A 81 -15.45 -4.14 13.12
C ALA A 81 -16.86 -3.79 12.66
N ALA A 82 -17.00 -3.10 11.53
CA ALA A 82 -18.30 -2.77 10.95
C ALA A 82 -18.24 -2.81 9.42
N ILE A 83 -19.36 -3.11 8.76
CA ILE A 83 -19.49 -3.00 7.31
C ILE A 83 -19.32 -1.53 6.92
N GLY A 84 -18.41 -1.27 5.97
CA GLY A 84 -18.17 0.04 5.40
C GLY A 84 -19.27 0.44 4.43
N GLU A 85 -19.61 1.74 4.41
CA GLU A 85 -20.70 2.30 3.59
C GLU A 85 -20.48 2.18 2.07
N GLU A 86 -19.22 1.96 1.64
CA GLU A 86 -18.84 1.76 0.24
C GLU A 86 -18.78 0.27 -0.17
N SER A 87 -19.27 -0.63 0.68
CA SER A 87 -19.46 -2.03 0.29
C SER A 87 -20.51 -2.11 -0.79
N THR A 88 -20.28 -2.96 -1.80
CA THR A 88 -21.28 -3.25 -2.83
C THR A 88 -22.12 -4.46 -2.47
N ALA A 89 -21.58 -5.36 -1.64
CA ALA A 89 -22.31 -6.49 -1.08
C ALA A 89 -23.28 -6.05 0.01
N ASP A 90 -24.42 -6.74 0.13
CA ASP A 90 -25.50 -6.47 1.06
C ASP A 90 -25.81 -7.66 2.00
N ASP A 91 -27.01 -7.67 2.60
CA ASP A 91 -27.42 -8.68 3.57
C ASP A 91 -27.92 -9.99 2.95
N THR A 92 -28.01 -10.07 1.62
CA THR A 92 -28.29 -11.32 0.90
C THR A 92 -27.03 -12.15 0.63
N ASP A 93 -25.86 -11.52 0.52
CA ASP A 93 -24.63 -12.18 0.03
C ASP A 93 -23.85 -12.83 1.18
N ILE A 94 -24.07 -12.36 2.40
CA ILE A 94 -23.39 -12.86 3.60
C ILE A 94 -24.36 -13.12 4.76
N THR A 95 -24.01 -14.10 5.57
CA THR A 95 -24.62 -14.36 6.87
C THR A 95 -23.53 -14.58 7.92
N GLY A 96 -23.93 -14.66 9.20
CA GLY A 96 -22.99 -14.87 10.32
C GLY A 96 -22.35 -13.59 10.85
N PHE A 97 -22.62 -12.42 10.23
CA PHE A 97 -22.18 -11.12 10.71
C PHE A 97 -23.31 -10.09 10.61
N ASP A 98 -23.79 -9.60 11.75
CA ASP A 98 -24.93 -8.68 11.86
C ASP A 98 -24.57 -7.20 11.58
N GLY A 99 -23.56 -6.97 10.75
CA GLY A 99 -23.10 -5.64 10.32
C GLY A 99 -22.08 -4.96 11.24
N SER A 100 -21.99 -5.35 12.52
CA SER A 100 -20.92 -4.88 13.43
C SER A 100 -20.66 -5.84 14.60
N GLU A 101 -19.40 -5.93 15.03
CA GLU A 101 -18.98 -6.66 16.21
C GLU A 101 -17.84 -5.94 16.94
N THR A 102 -17.86 -5.96 18.27
CA THR A 102 -16.78 -5.41 19.11
C THR A 102 -15.98 -6.54 19.75
N PHE A 103 -14.67 -6.54 19.50
CA PHE A 103 -13.71 -7.46 20.07
C PHE A 103 -12.98 -6.81 21.24
N THR A 104 -12.93 -7.50 22.38
CA THR A 104 -12.19 -7.06 23.57
C THR A 104 -10.92 -7.88 23.74
N PHE A 105 -9.85 -7.29 24.24
CA PHE A 105 -8.60 -7.98 24.54
C PHE A 105 -8.09 -7.56 25.92
N SER A 106 -7.46 -8.49 26.61
CA SER A 106 -6.76 -8.21 27.88
C SER A 106 -5.48 -9.03 27.95
N LYS A 107 -4.59 -8.72 28.88
CA LYS A 107 -3.35 -9.49 29.06
C LYS A 107 -3.60 -10.99 29.32
N GLY A 108 -4.73 -11.33 29.95
CA GLY A 108 -5.14 -12.72 30.18
C GLY A 108 -5.95 -13.35 29.03
N ASP A 109 -6.40 -12.54 28.08
CA ASP A 109 -7.17 -12.93 26.90
C ASP A 109 -6.67 -12.14 25.68
N SER A 110 -5.44 -12.46 25.27
CA SER A 110 -4.74 -11.80 24.16
C SER A 110 -4.73 -12.64 22.88
N ASN A 111 -5.41 -13.79 22.89
CA ASN A 111 -5.49 -14.66 21.72
C ASN A 111 -6.26 -13.96 20.60
N PRO A 112 -5.89 -14.20 19.32
CA PRO A 112 -6.66 -13.73 18.17
C PRO A 112 -8.13 -14.15 18.27
N LYS A 113 -9.04 -13.24 17.95
CA LYS A 113 -10.48 -13.49 17.91
C LYS A 113 -10.95 -13.57 16.47
N ALA A 114 -11.81 -14.53 16.16
CA ALA A 114 -12.27 -14.77 14.80
C ALA A 114 -13.53 -13.95 14.52
N LEU A 115 -13.54 -13.30 13.36
CA LEU A 115 -14.70 -12.73 12.69
C LEU A 115 -15.01 -13.63 11.49
N SER A 116 -16.25 -14.09 11.36
CA SER A 116 -16.62 -15.12 10.37
C SER A 116 -17.71 -14.62 9.44
N PHE A 117 -17.61 -15.00 8.15
CA PHE A 117 -18.59 -14.67 7.12
C PHE A 117 -18.98 -15.95 6.39
N ASP A 118 -20.26 -16.30 6.48
CA ASP A 118 -20.85 -17.38 5.69
C ASP A 118 -21.37 -16.76 4.40
N VAL A 119 -20.72 -17.07 3.29
CA VAL A 119 -21.08 -16.50 1.98
C VAL A 119 -22.21 -17.31 1.35
N VAL A 120 -23.31 -16.62 1.09
CA VAL A 120 -24.56 -17.20 0.58
C VAL A 120 -24.51 -17.27 -0.93
N SER A 121 -25.22 -18.24 -1.54
CA SER A 121 -25.56 -18.17 -2.97
C SER A 121 -27.06 -17.95 -3.04
N ASP A 122 -27.46 -16.95 -3.82
CA ASP A 122 -28.84 -16.46 -3.86
C ASP A 122 -29.53 -16.73 -5.21
N GLY A 123 -28.77 -17.19 -6.21
CA GLY A 123 -29.22 -17.52 -7.56
C GLY A 123 -29.36 -16.34 -8.51
N GLN A 124 -28.94 -15.14 -8.11
CA GLN A 124 -28.94 -13.94 -8.95
C GLN A 124 -27.57 -13.71 -9.57
N GLU A 125 -27.55 -13.09 -10.76
CA GLU A 125 -26.30 -12.74 -11.43
C GLU A 125 -26.05 -11.25 -11.19
N GLU A 126 -25.19 -10.95 -10.22
CA GLU A 126 -24.92 -9.61 -9.68
C GLU A 126 -23.47 -9.16 -9.98
N GLY A 127 -22.62 -10.11 -10.39
CA GLY A 127 -21.23 -9.88 -10.74
C GLY A 127 -20.30 -9.99 -9.52
N VAL A 128 -19.14 -9.32 -9.59
CA VAL A 128 -18.20 -9.33 -8.45
C VAL A 128 -18.55 -8.22 -7.49
N GLU A 129 -18.74 -8.59 -6.24
CA GLU A 129 -19.07 -7.67 -5.17
C GLU A 129 -17.96 -7.58 -4.13
N ARG A 130 -18.02 -6.50 -3.35
CA ARG A 130 -17.00 -6.15 -2.38
C ARG A 130 -17.65 -5.83 -1.05
N LEU A 131 -17.30 -6.60 -0.03
CA LEU A 131 -17.59 -6.30 1.36
C LEU A 131 -16.35 -5.68 2.01
N GLU A 132 -16.50 -4.47 2.53
CA GLU A 132 -15.45 -3.77 3.27
C GLU A 132 -15.75 -3.82 4.77
N ILE A 133 -14.82 -4.32 5.57
CA ILE A 133 -14.92 -4.35 7.02
C ILE A 133 -13.96 -3.33 7.60
N ILE A 134 -14.50 -2.25 8.15
CA ILE A 134 -13.74 -1.15 8.73
C ILE A 134 -13.53 -1.39 10.23
N LEU A 135 -12.28 -1.32 10.66
CA LEU A 135 -11.92 -1.38 12.07
C LEU A 135 -11.81 0.03 12.67
N SER A 136 -12.35 0.19 13.87
CA SER A 136 -12.29 1.42 14.65
C SER A 136 -12.07 1.13 16.13
N SER A 137 -11.33 1.99 16.82
CA SER A 137 -11.00 1.80 18.24
C SER A 137 -10.68 3.15 18.89
N GLU A 138 -11.13 3.32 20.13
CA GLU A 138 -10.73 4.46 20.99
C GLU A 138 -9.51 4.13 21.86
N ASP A 139 -9.20 2.84 22.04
CA ASP A 139 -8.16 2.37 22.98
C ASP A 139 -6.76 2.27 22.35
N GLY A 140 -6.69 2.16 21.02
CA GLY A 140 -5.45 1.96 20.27
C GLY A 140 -5.59 2.26 18.78
N GLN A 141 -4.47 2.24 18.07
CA GLN A 141 -4.41 2.45 16.63
C GLN A 141 -4.99 1.25 15.88
N VAL A 142 -5.38 1.46 14.63
CA VAL A 142 -5.74 0.39 13.70
C VAL A 142 -4.59 0.19 12.71
N GLY A 143 -4.39 -1.05 12.25
CA GLY A 143 -3.49 -1.42 11.15
C GLY A 143 -3.67 -0.52 9.93
N GLU A 144 -2.64 -0.31 9.12
CA GLU A 144 -2.82 0.28 7.79
C GLU A 144 -2.69 -0.82 6.71
N PRO A 145 -3.71 -1.01 5.86
CA PRO A 145 -5.01 -0.33 5.89
C PRO A 145 -5.88 -0.82 7.07
N GLY A 146 -6.73 0.06 7.62
CA GLY A 146 -7.59 -0.23 8.78
C GLY A 146 -8.84 -1.01 8.42
N ARG A 147 -8.74 -1.86 7.40
CA ARG A 147 -9.86 -2.57 6.80
C ARG A 147 -9.48 -3.99 6.40
N PHE A 148 -10.50 -4.83 6.30
CA PHE A 148 -10.44 -6.10 5.61
C PHE A 148 -11.40 -6.06 4.40
N THR A 149 -10.95 -6.51 3.24
CA THR A 149 -11.78 -6.55 2.02
C THR A 149 -12.09 -8.00 1.65
N LEU A 150 -13.38 -8.35 1.56
CA LEU A 150 -13.83 -9.61 1.00
C LEU A 150 -14.41 -9.37 -0.40
N TRP A 151 -13.87 -10.08 -1.39
CA TRP A 151 -14.41 -10.13 -2.74
C TRP A 151 -15.32 -11.35 -2.88
N LEU A 152 -16.58 -11.10 -3.21
CA LEU A 152 -17.61 -12.12 -3.42
C LEU A 152 -17.72 -12.33 -4.93
N LEU A 153 -17.52 -13.57 -5.37
CA LEU A 153 -17.70 -13.94 -6.76
C LEU A 153 -19.05 -14.62 -6.91
N ASP A 154 -19.82 -14.16 -7.87
CA ASP A 154 -21.07 -14.74 -8.32
C ASP A 154 -21.01 -16.27 -8.54
N GLU A 155 -22.14 -16.95 -8.33
CA GLU A 155 -22.28 -18.37 -8.55
C GLU A 155 -22.39 -18.70 -10.05
N GLY A 156 -21.52 -19.60 -10.54
CA GLY A 156 -21.56 -20.04 -11.93
C GLY A 156 -20.82 -19.15 -12.92
N GLU A 157 -20.43 -17.93 -12.55
CA GLU A 157 -19.37 -17.21 -13.25
C GLU A 157 -18.02 -17.94 -13.05
N PRO A 158 -17.20 -18.11 -14.10
CA PRO A 158 -15.89 -18.71 -13.94
C PRO A 158 -15.09 -17.87 -12.94
N ALA A 159 -14.56 -18.51 -11.89
CA ALA A 159 -13.72 -17.87 -10.89
C ALA A 159 -12.81 -16.85 -11.57
N VAL A 160 -12.97 -15.56 -11.20
CA VAL A 160 -12.39 -14.41 -11.90
C VAL A 160 -10.86 -14.44 -11.93
N GLN A 161 -10.25 -15.41 -11.25
CA GLN A 161 -8.87 -15.79 -11.44
C GLN A 161 -8.76 -16.97 -12.43
N SER A 162 -8.61 -16.65 -13.71
CA SER A 162 -8.13 -17.64 -14.67
C SER A 162 -6.79 -18.22 -14.18
N VAL A 163 -6.62 -19.55 -14.24
CA VAL A 163 -5.31 -20.15 -13.99
C VAL A 163 -4.35 -19.62 -15.03
N ILE A 164 -3.37 -18.82 -14.59
CA ILE A 164 -2.34 -18.26 -15.46
C ILE A 164 -1.20 -19.28 -15.53
N ALA A 165 -0.85 -19.69 -16.75
CA ALA A 165 0.29 -20.58 -17.02
C ALA A 165 0.28 -21.87 -16.15
N GLU A 166 -0.83 -22.62 -16.21
CA GLU A 166 -1.03 -23.83 -15.40
C GLU A 166 0.11 -24.84 -15.60
N GLY A 167 0.80 -25.19 -14.52
CA GLY A 167 1.87 -26.18 -14.53
C GLY A 167 3.24 -25.67 -14.99
N ASP A 168 3.35 -24.41 -15.40
CA ASP A 168 4.64 -23.79 -15.75
C ASP A 168 5.44 -23.39 -14.50
N SER A 169 6.77 -23.38 -14.62
CA SER A 169 7.68 -22.92 -13.56
C SER A 169 8.99 -22.39 -14.13
N GLY A 170 9.72 -21.59 -13.33
CA GLY A 170 10.99 -21.00 -13.73
C GLY A 170 10.87 -20.10 -14.95
N ASP A 171 11.83 -20.18 -15.87
CA ASP A 171 11.87 -19.34 -17.08
C ASP A 171 10.63 -19.52 -17.98
N VAL A 172 10.05 -20.73 -18.01
CA VAL A 172 8.84 -21.03 -18.81
C VAL A 172 7.64 -20.22 -18.30
N LEU A 173 7.50 -20.13 -16.97
CA LEU A 173 6.45 -19.31 -16.35
C LEU A 173 6.68 -17.82 -16.63
N ILE A 174 7.94 -17.36 -16.57
CA ILE A 174 8.29 -15.96 -16.86
C ILE A 174 7.93 -15.61 -18.30
N ASP A 175 8.28 -16.46 -19.27
CA ASP A 175 7.96 -16.24 -20.69
C ASP A 175 6.45 -16.24 -20.94
N ALA A 176 5.70 -17.13 -20.28
CA ALA A 176 4.24 -17.19 -20.38
C ALA A 176 3.57 -15.93 -19.83
N LEU A 177 4.01 -15.47 -18.64
CA LEU A 177 3.55 -14.22 -18.04
C LEU A 177 3.89 -13.02 -18.93
N GLN A 178 5.08 -12.98 -19.51
CA GLN A 178 5.48 -11.89 -20.40
C GLN A 178 4.65 -11.85 -21.68
N GLN A 179 4.41 -12.99 -22.32
CA GLN A 179 3.56 -13.05 -23.51
C GLN A 179 2.12 -12.63 -23.23
N GLN A 180 1.59 -12.99 -22.07
CA GLN A 180 0.20 -12.73 -21.73
C GLN A 180 -0.03 -11.32 -21.16
N PHE A 181 0.96 -10.74 -20.46
CA PHE A 181 0.78 -9.51 -19.67
C PHE A 181 1.87 -8.45 -19.82
N ALA A 182 3.03 -8.73 -20.42
CA ALA A 182 4.14 -7.75 -20.47
C ALA A 182 4.07 -6.73 -21.60
N ASP A 183 3.02 -6.74 -22.43
CA ASP A 183 2.77 -5.68 -23.42
C ASP A 183 1.50 -4.87 -23.09
N PRO A 184 1.40 -4.25 -21.89
CA PRO A 184 0.45 -3.16 -21.76
C PRO A 184 0.93 -2.09 -22.73
N ARG A 185 0.10 -1.78 -23.74
CA ARG A 185 0.43 -0.73 -24.71
C ARG A 185 0.87 0.51 -23.91
N PRO A 186 2.09 1.03 -24.15
CA PRO A 186 2.59 2.18 -23.43
C PRO A 186 1.61 3.33 -23.60
N LEU A 187 1.46 4.15 -22.55
CA LEU A 187 0.56 5.30 -22.56
C LEU A 187 0.92 6.27 -23.70
N GLY A 188 2.20 6.32 -24.08
CA GLY A 188 2.75 7.30 -24.99
C GLY A 188 3.15 8.57 -24.23
N ASP A 189 4.25 9.20 -24.65
CA ASP A 189 4.85 10.36 -23.96
C ASP A 189 3.84 11.47 -23.63
N ASP A 190 2.96 11.81 -24.58
CA ASP A 190 1.97 12.88 -24.46
C ASP A 190 0.96 12.60 -23.33
N PHE A 191 0.25 11.46 -23.41
CA PHE A 191 -0.71 11.06 -22.39
C PHE A 191 -0.07 10.79 -21.03
N ALA A 192 1.16 10.25 -21.00
CA ALA A 192 1.88 10.05 -19.77
C ALA A 192 2.19 11.39 -19.09
N ARG A 193 2.70 12.38 -19.83
CA ARG A 193 2.99 13.71 -19.27
C ARG A 193 1.73 14.42 -18.79
N ASP A 194 0.64 14.36 -19.55
CA ASP A 194 -0.64 14.93 -19.12
C ASP A 194 -1.17 14.27 -17.85
N SER A 195 -1.12 12.93 -17.78
CA SER A 195 -1.54 12.18 -16.58
C SER A 195 -0.65 12.49 -15.38
N MET A 196 0.66 12.66 -15.61
CA MET A 196 1.64 13.03 -14.59
C MET A 196 1.26 14.37 -13.95
N TYR A 197 0.96 15.39 -14.76
CA TYR A 197 0.67 16.74 -14.26
C TYR A 197 -0.77 16.97 -13.82
N ALA A 198 -1.74 16.23 -14.35
CA ALA A 198 -3.15 16.41 -14.00
C ALA A 198 -3.59 15.55 -12.81
N VAL A 199 -2.96 14.39 -12.61
CA VAL A 199 -3.43 13.38 -11.65
C VAL A 199 -2.34 12.97 -10.67
N VAL A 200 -1.19 12.50 -11.16
CA VAL A 200 -0.20 11.84 -10.27
C VAL A 200 0.50 12.82 -9.34
N TYR A 201 0.94 13.98 -9.86
CA TYR A 201 1.67 15.00 -9.12
C TYR A 201 0.87 16.29 -8.91
N ASN A 202 -0.43 16.26 -9.24
CA ASN A 202 -1.32 17.40 -9.03
C ASN A 202 -1.90 17.34 -7.62
N GLU A 203 -1.11 17.75 -6.65
CA GLU A 203 -1.48 17.73 -5.23
C GLU A 203 -2.19 19.05 -4.84
N GLU A 204 -2.92 19.02 -3.72
CA GLU A 204 -3.49 20.18 -3.02
C GLU A 204 -3.86 21.41 -3.90
N ALA A 205 -5.07 21.39 -4.46
CA ALA A 205 -5.64 22.49 -5.26
C ALA A 205 -4.80 22.84 -6.50
N ASP A 206 -4.74 21.88 -7.43
CA ASP A 206 -4.13 22.05 -8.75
C ASP A 206 -2.67 22.48 -8.70
N THR A 207 -1.88 21.98 -7.74
CA THR A 207 -0.47 22.36 -7.57
C THR A 207 0.49 21.22 -7.89
N VAL A 208 1.43 21.48 -8.79
CA VAL A 208 2.55 20.58 -9.13
C VAL A 208 3.85 21.13 -8.56
N GLU A 209 4.62 20.27 -7.88
CA GLU A 209 5.94 20.61 -7.31
C GLU A 209 7.10 19.92 -8.06
N GLY A 210 8.11 20.70 -8.46
CA GLY A 210 9.32 20.18 -9.11
C GLY A 210 10.28 19.48 -8.13
N GLN A 211 10.62 18.22 -8.41
CA GLN A 211 11.37 17.30 -7.54
C GLN A 211 12.70 17.85 -6.98
N TYR A 212 13.45 18.62 -7.78
CA TYR A 212 14.78 19.10 -7.39
C TYR A 212 14.80 20.48 -6.75
N SER A 213 13.85 21.35 -7.10
CA SER A 213 13.88 22.75 -6.69
C SER A 213 12.76 23.14 -5.72
N GLY A 214 11.76 22.27 -5.53
CA GLY A 214 10.54 22.60 -4.80
C GLY A 214 9.74 23.73 -5.44
N LEU A 215 9.94 23.99 -6.74
CA LEU A 215 9.17 25.02 -7.45
C LEU A 215 7.75 24.51 -7.60
N ARG A 216 6.79 25.21 -7.01
CA ARG A 216 5.36 24.92 -7.14
C ARG A 216 4.75 25.79 -8.22
N ILE A 217 3.96 25.16 -9.08
CA ILE A 217 3.16 25.82 -10.11
C ILE A 217 1.73 25.32 -10.01
N GLU A 218 0.78 26.15 -10.46
CA GLU A 218 -0.59 25.72 -10.62
C GLU A 218 -0.76 25.01 -11.97
N VAL A 219 -1.46 23.88 -12.04
CA VAL A 219 -1.84 23.16 -13.26
C VAL A 219 -3.31 22.77 -13.13
N ASP A 220 -4.21 23.63 -13.59
CA ASP A 220 -5.64 23.33 -13.68
C ASP A 220 -5.93 22.62 -15.03
N PRO A 221 -6.27 21.31 -15.02
CA PRO A 221 -6.54 20.56 -16.25
C PRO A 221 -7.78 21.04 -17.02
N SER A 222 -8.63 21.88 -16.40
CA SER A 222 -9.80 22.48 -17.05
C SER A 222 -9.44 23.67 -17.95
N GLU A 223 -8.26 24.27 -17.77
CA GLU A 223 -7.78 25.41 -18.55
C GLU A 223 -7.07 24.99 -19.85
N GLY A 224 -6.72 23.72 -20.01
CA GLY A 224 -6.07 23.20 -21.21
C GLY A 224 -5.27 21.93 -21.00
N ASP A 225 -4.33 21.69 -21.91
CA ASP A 225 -3.41 20.56 -21.90
C ASP A 225 -2.41 20.69 -20.71
N PRO A 226 -2.43 19.75 -19.75
CA PRO A 226 -1.63 19.85 -18.53
C PRO A 226 -0.12 19.96 -18.80
N SER A 227 0.41 19.19 -19.76
CA SER A 227 1.84 19.22 -20.08
C SER A 227 2.26 20.54 -20.73
N THR A 228 1.36 21.18 -21.47
CA THR A 228 1.54 22.52 -22.04
C THR A 228 1.50 23.60 -20.96
N ILE A 229 0.53 23.54 -20.04
CA ILE A 229 0.43 24.48 -18.91
C ILE A 229 1.69 24.41 -18.05
N ALA A 230 2.17 23.20 -17.75
CA ALA A 230 3.39 22.99 -16.98
C ALA A 230 4.63 23.56 -17.71
N ALA A 231 4.74 23.32 -19.02
CA ALA A 231 5.84 23.83 -19.84
C ALA A 231 5.86 25.36 -19.88
N ASP A 232 4.69 26.01 -20.04
CA ASP A 232 4.55 27.47 -20.04
C ASP A 232 4.95 28.09 -18.68
N LYS A 233 4.81 27.33 -17.59
CA LYS A 233 5.22 27.71 -16.24
C LYS A 233 6.64 27.23 -15.87
N GLY A 234 7.39 26.69 -16.84
CA GLY A 234 8.81 26.34 -16.70
C GLY A 234 9.10 24.98 -16.06
N ILE A 235 8.09 24.10 -15.99
CA ILE A 235 8.22 22.70 -15.54
C ILE A 235 8.24 21.78 -16.77
N ASN A 236 9.18 20.84 -16.78
CA ASN A 236 9.21 19.70 -17.70
C ASN A 236 9.26 18.38 -16.90
N ASN A 237 9.28 17.24 -17.61
CA ASN A 237 9.45 15.95 -16.98
C ASN A 237 10.94 15.59 -16.89
N GLU A 238 11.30 14.89 -15.83
CA GLU A 238 12.61 14.27 -15.65
C GLU A 238 12.46 12.76 -15.58
N HIS A 239 13.36 12.05 -16.25
CA HIS A 239 13.51 10.61 -16.09
C HIS A 239 14.48 10.32 -14.93
N THR A 240 13.95 9.77 -13.84
CA THR A 240 14.77 9.38 -12.68
C THR A 240 15.81 8.31 -13.05
N TRP A 241 15.50 7.47 -14.05
CA TRP A 241 16.45 6.63 -14.77
C TRP A 241 16.84 7.26 -16.12
N PRO A 242 18.12 7.55 -16.40
CA PRO A 242 18.51 8.30 -17.60
C PRO A 242 18.09 7.61 -18.91
N GLN A 243 17.56 8.40 -19.85
CA GLN A 243 17.21 7.89 -21.20
C GLN A 243 18.39 7.21 -21.90
N SER A 244 19.60 7.77 -21.76
CA SER A 244 20.85 7.18 -22.28
C SER A 244 21.24 5.82 -21.68
N LYS A 245 20.51 5.35 -20.67
CA LYS A 245 20.69 4.07 -19.97
C LYS A 245 19.50 3.12 -20.15
N GLY A 246 18.65 3.37 -21.15
CA GLY A 246 17.56 2.46 -21.54
C GLY A 246 16.15 2.98 -21.32
N ALA A 247 15.96 4.23 -20.87
CA ALA A 247 14.64 4.86 -20.77
C ALA A 247 14.26 5.72 -22.00
N GLY A 248 15.08 5.69 -23.06
CA GLY A 248 14.88 6.49 -24.27
C GLY A 248 13.88 5.92 -25.28
N ASP A 249 13.43 4.68 -25.08
CA ASP A 249 12.44 4.01 -25.92
C ASP A 249 11.24 3.56 -25.08
N GLU A 250 10.08 3.39 -25.71
CA GLU A 250 8.90 2.82 -25.07
C GLU A 250 9.15 1.36 -24.61
N PRO A 251 8.57 0.91 -23.47
CA PRO A 251 7.58 1.63 -22.66
C PRO A 251 8.17 2.62 -21.64
N ALA A 252 9.49 2.62 -21.47
CA ALA A 252 10.15 3.38 -20.40
C ALA A 252 10.09 4.90 -20.61
N THR A 253 9.99 5.38 -21.86
CA THR A 253 9.83 6.81 -22.13
C THR A 253 8.55 7.38 -21.51
N SER A 254 7.46 6.61 -21.50
CA SER A 254 6.14 7.01 -20.97
C SER A 254 5.79 6.37 -19.61
N ASP A 255 6.74 5.74 -18.94
CA ASP A 255 6.51 5.08 -17.65
C ASP A 255 6.44 6.09 -16.50
N LEU A 256 5.22 6.30 -16.00
CA LEU A 256 4.90 7.22 -14.90
C LEU A 256 5.64 6.90 -13.58
N HIS A 257 6.16 5.70 -13.39
CA HIS A 257 6.91 5.36 -12.17
C HIS A 257 8.32 5.93 -12.17
N ILE A 258 8.85 6.30 -13.34
CA ILE A 258 10.20 6.88 -13.47
C ILE A 258 10.18 8.32 -13.99
N LEU A 259 9.01 8.89 -14.22
CA LEU A 259 8.82 10.28 -14.61
C LEU A 259 8.46 11.14 -13.40
N VAL A 260 9.12 12.29 -13.26
CA VAL A 260 8.82 13.26 -12.20
C VAL A 260 8.78 14.70 -12.75
N PRO A 261 7.98 15.61 -12.16
CA PRO A 261 8.05 17.03 -12.49
C PRO A 261 9.40 17.62 -12.10
N ALA A 262 9.99 18.45 -12.96
CA ALA A 262 11.22 19.16 -12.67
C ALA A 262 11.21 20.55 -13.30
N ARG A 263 11.84 21.53 -12.64
CA ARG A 263 12.07 22.84 -13.27
C ARG A 263 13.04 22.66 -14.44
N ALA A 264 12.65 23.07 -15.63
CA ALA A 264 13.38 22.79 -16.87
C ALA A 264 14.87 23.21 -16.81
N GLU A 265 15.16 24.37 -16.23
CA GLU A 265 16.54 24.85 -16.06
C GLU A 265 17.37 23.97 -15.11
N VAL A 266 16.76 23.51 -14.01
CA VAL A 266 17.42 22.65 -13.01
C VAL A 266 17.60 21.24 -13.57
N ASN A 267 16.58 20.75 -14.27
CA ASN A 267 16.61 19.47 -14.94
C ASN A 267 17.73 19.43 -16.00
N SER A 268 17.80 20.44 -16.85
CA SER A 268 18.88 20.58 -17.83
C SER A 268 20.26 20.68 -17.18
N ALA A 269 20.37 21.32 -16.01
CA ALA A 269 21.64 21.39 -15.28
C ALA A 269 22.02 20.04 -14.64
N ARG A 270 21.04 19.25 -14.18
CA ARG A 270 21.23 17.93 -13.60
C ARG A 270 21.70 16.91 -14.63
N SER A 271 21.17 16.95 -15.86
CA SER A 271 21.59 16.08 -16.97
C SER A 271 21.61 14.60 -16.53
N ASN A 272 22.57 13.79 -16.99
CA ASN A 272 22.75 12.42 -16.53
C ASN A 272 23.86 12.27 -15.47
N PHE A 273 24.20 13.35 -14.75
CA PHE A 273 25.26 13.29 -13.75
C PHE A 273 24.87 12.40 -12.56
N PRO A 274 25.84 11.69 -11.94
CA PRO A 274 25.61 10.98 -10.69
C PRO A 274 25.11 11.94 -9.59
N TYR A 275 24.24 11.47 -8.71
CA TYR A 275 23.85 12.25 -7.54
C TYR A 275 25.02 12.29 -6.54
N GLY A 276 25.52 13.49 -6.23
CA GLY A 276 26.41 13.74 -5.09
C GLY A 276 27.85 13.23 -5.21
N GLU A 277 28.59 13.70 -6.22
CA GLU A 277 30.08 13.79 -6.13
C GLU A 277 30.52 15.17 -5.63
#